data_AF-A0A1G3JBY6-F1
#
_entry.id   AF-A0A1G3JBY6-F1
#
_cell.length_a   1.000
_cell.length_b   1.000
_cell.length_c   1.000
_cell.angle_alpha   90.00
_cell.angle_beta   90.00
_cell.angle_gamma   90.00
#
_symmetry.space_group_name_H-M   'P 1'
#
loop_
_entity.id
_entity.type
_entity.pdbx_description
1 polymer ?
#
loop_
_entity_poly.entity_id
_entity_poly.type
_entity_poly.pdbx_seq_one_letter_code
_entity_poly.pdbx_strand_id
1 'polypeptide(L)'
;EVIRNNDQVWLQLGDKKVHFEQQRPRRAFPALLPEQIQSLKENYSIVQQEEDRVADYHAHTLLLKPKDTLRYTRKMWAHSESGLLLKAAVLDEHGKVIEQYAFTQLQIGGEIECKWAVPSAEDAARLAQRKHLSPLPNNNLANVNSGWQVDGLPPGFKKILEMSRNMRDKKFPVVHIVYSDGLAALSVFVERATDAAGFRIGLKSQGAVHIYSRLSGDHLVTVVGELPPRAVMQVADSVRYAGDKDE
;
A
#
# COMPACT_ATOMS: atom_id res chain seq x y z
N GLU A 1 3.53 11.86 -14.01
CA GLU A 1 4.69 12.14 -13.13
C GLU A 1 4.20 12.35 -11.70
N VAL A 2 4.95 11.87 -10.70
CA VAL A 2 4.64 12.07 -9.28
C VAL A 2 5.80 12.80 -8.65
N ILE A 3 5.56 14.00 -8.12
CA ILE A 3 6.56 14.79 -7.41
C ILE A 3 6.29 14.62 -5.91
N ARG A 4 7.33 14.49 -5.10
CA ARG A 4 7.22 14.41 -3.64
C ARG A 4 8.19 15.37 -2.97
N ASN A 5 7.73 16.07 -1.93
CA ASN A 5 8.55 16.92 -1.07
C ASN A 5 8.13 16.65 0.36
N ASN A 6 8.98 15.96 1.12
CA ASN A 6 8.63 15.48 2.44
C ASN A 6 7.27 14.74 2.41
N ASP A 7 6.27 15.23 3.14
CA ASP A 7 4.93 14.63 3.22
C ASP A 7 3.96 15.09 2.10
N GLN A 8 4.40 15.97 1.19
CA GLN A 8 3.57 16.48 0.11
C GLN A 8 3.77 15.68 -1.18
N VAL A 9 2.67 15.32 -1.84
CA VAL A 9 2.68 14.55 -3.09
C VAL A 9 1.87 15.28 -4.16
N TRP A 10 2.45 15.47 -5.34
CA TRP A 10 1.78 16.04 -6.50
C TRP A 10 1.72 15.01 -7.62
N LEU A 11 0.57 14.89 -8.27
CA LEU A 11 0.37 14.01 -9.41
C LEU A 11 0.17 14.84 -10.68
N GLN A 12 0.92 14.54 -11.73
CA GLN A 12 0.79 15.14 -13.05
C GLN A 12 0.31 14.10 -14.06
N LEU A 13 -0.87 14.32 -14.63
CA LEU A 13 -1.55 13.47 -15.59
C LEU A 13 -1.81 14.24 -16.89
N GLY A 14 -0.89 14.16 -17.87
CA GLY A 14 -0.98 14.95 -19.11
C GLY A 14 -1.04 16.46 -18.82
N ASP A 15 -2.01 17.15 -19.42
CA ASP A 15 -2.26 18.59 -19.20
C ASP A 15 -3.03 18.92 -17.90
N LYS A 16 -3.42 17.91 -17.12
CA LYS A 16 -4.14 18.07 -15.84
C LYS A 16 -3.25 17.60 -14.68
N LYS A 17 -3.10 18.42 -13.65
CA LYS A 17 -2.35 18.06 -12.43
C LYS A 17 -3.34 17.95 -11.26
N VAL A 18 -3.16 17.00 -10.36
CA VAL A 18 -4.03 16.83 -9.18
C VAL A 18 -3.16 16.98 -7.95
N HIS A 19 -3.55 17.89 -7.06
CA HIS A 19 -2.88 18.12 -5.79
C HIS A 19 -3.40 17.12 -4.74
N PHE A 20 -2.48 16.45 -4.05
CA PHE A 20 -2.79 15.62 -2.88
C PHE A 20 -2.13 16.27 -1.66
N GLU A 21 -2.91 16.99 -0.87
CA GLU A 21 -2.50 17.31 0.49
C GLU A 21 -2.79 16.09 1.35
N GLN A 22 -1.78 15.29 1.69
CA GLN A 22 -1.96 14.27 2.72
C GLN A 22 -1.65 14.92 4.07
N GLN A 23 -2.70 15.40 4.74
CA GLN A 23 -2.67 15.79 6.14
C GLN A 23 -2.54 14.53 7.01
N ARG A 24 -1.34 13.94 7.03
CA ARG A 24 -0.77 13.11 8.10
C ARG A 24 0.68 12.79 7.68
N PRO A 25 1.66 12.97 8.57
CA PRO A 25 3.02 12.54 8.27
C PRO A 25 3.00 11.03 8.05
N ARG A 26 3.12 10.61 6.79
CA ARG A 26 3.46 9.22 6.51
C ARG A 26 4.94 9.15 6.82
N ARG A 27 5.21 8.69 8.05
CA ARG A 27 6.52 8.27 8.60
C ARG A 27 7.52 8.10 7.46
N ALA A 28 8.45 9.04 7.36
CA ALA A 28 9.40 9.14 6.27
C ALA A 28 10.01 7.77 5.96
N PHE A 29 10.08 7.43 4.67
CA PHE A 29 10.80 6.25 4.22
C PHE A 29 12.32 6.52 4.26
N PRO A 30 13.16 5.62 4.78
CA PRO A 30 12.86 4.45 5.61
C PRO A 30 13.17 4.73 7.10
N ALA A 31 12.17 5.18 7.87
CA ALA A 31 12.21 5.07 9.32
C ALA A 31 11.57 3.72 9.71
N LEU A 32 12.33 2.63 9.58
CA LEU A 32 11.98 1.38 10.23
C LEU A 32 12.15 1.60 11.75
N LEU A 33 11.06 1.90 12.44
CA LEU A 33 11.09 2.05 13.89
C LEU A 33 11.46 0.70 14.54
N PRO A 34 12.12 0.69 15.72
CA PRO A 34 12.47 -0.56 16.41
C PRO A 34 11.29 -1.52 16.60
N GLU A 35 10.10 -0.98 16.88
CA GLU A 35 8.85 -1.75 16.98
C GLU A 35 8.45 -2.45 15.67
N GLN A 36 8.72 -1.84 14.52
CA GLN A 36 8.48 -2.46 13.22
C GLN A 36 9.47 -3.59 12.95
N ILE A 37 10.73 -3.42 13.34
CA ILE A 37 11.74 -4.48 13.23
C ILE A 37 11.36 -5.68 14.10
N GLN A 38 10.86 -5.45 15.32
CA GLN A 38 10.40 -6.52 16.20
C GLN A 38 9.18 -7.25 15.62
N SER A 39 8.17 -6.51 15.14
CA SER A 39 7.00 -7.07 14.45
C SER A 39 7.39 -7.89 13.21
N LEU A 40 8.42 -7.45 12.46
CA LEU A 40 8.94 -8.21 11.33
C LEU A 40 9.60 -9.51 11.78
N LYS A 41 10.43 -9.50 12.83
CA LYS A 41 11.07 -10.72 13.37
C LYS A 41 10.06 -11.73 13.92
N GLU A 42 8.92 -11.28 14.41
CA GLU A 42 7.85 -12.15 14.89
C GLU A 42 7.19 -12.92 13.73
N ASN A 43 6.94 -12.24 12.61
CA ASN A 43 6.15 -12.79 11.49
C ASN A 43 6.99 -13.32 10.31
N TYR A 44 8.27 -12.94 10.23
CA TYR A 44 9.19 -13.34 9.17
C TYR A 44 10.50 -13.89 9.72
N SER A 45 11.07 -14.88 9.02
CA SER A 45 12.47 -15.27 9.13
C SER A 45 13.29 -14.48 8.11
N ILE A 46 14.23 -13.67 8.61
CA ILE A 46 15.12 -12.86 7.78
C ILE A 46 16.43 -13.61 7.61
N VAL A 47 16.77 -13.96 6.37
CA VAL A 47 17.97 -14.74 6.05
C VAL A 47 18.84 -13.93 5.10
N GLN A 48 20.10 -13.70 5.49
CA GLN A 48 21.08 -13.15 4.58
C GLN A 48 21.45 -14.23 3.54
N GLN A 49 21.50 -13.82 2.28
CA GLN A 49 21.92 -14.65 1.16
C GLN A 49 23.28 -14.20 0.67
N GLU A 50 23.81 -14.90 -0.34
CA GLU A 50 25.04 -14.49 -1.01
C GLU A 50 24.94 -13.05 -1.54
N GLU A 51 26.07 -12.36 -1.50
CA GLU A 51 26.19 -11.03 -2.07
C GLU A 51 26.00 -11.09 -3.59
N ASP A 52 25.46 -10.01 -4.13
CA ASP A 52 25.09 -9.92 -5.54
C ASP A 52 25.50 -8.54 -6.09
N ARG A 53 25.33 -8.33 -7.39
CA ARG A 53 25.60 -7.04 -8.04
C ARG A 53 24.34 -6.53 -8.73
N VAL A 54 23.97 -5.28 -8.46
CA VAL A 54 22.79 -4.63 -9.08
C VAL A 54 23.19 -3.23 -9.55
N ALA A 55 22.95 -2.93 -10.83
CA ALA A 55 23.35 -1.67 -11.48
C ALA A 55 24.84 -1.31 -11.20
N ASP A 56 25.72 -2.32 -11.31
CA ASP A 56 27.17 -2.26 -11.01
C ASP A 56 27.58 -2.06 -9.56
N TYR A 57 26.64 -1.87 -8.63
CA TYR A 57 26.91 -1.78 -7.19
C TYR A 57 26.88 -3.13 -6.49
N HIS A 58 27.76 -3.30 -5.51
CA HIS A 58 27.74 -4.43 -4.58
C HIS A 58 26.49 -4.37 -3.68
N ALA A 59 25.82 -5.50 -3.50
CA ALA A 59 24.57 -5.56 -2.76
C ALA A 59 24.55 -6.72 -1.76
N HIS A 60 24.11 -6.42 -0.54
CA HIS A 60 23.69 -7.44 0.42
C HIS A 60 22.29 -7.92 0.06
N THR A 61 22.14 -9.25 -0.04
CA THR A 61 20.88 -9.88 -0.37
C THR A 61 20.19 -10.38 0.89
N LEU A 62 18.94 -9.97 1.09
CA LEU A 62 18.10 -10.37 2.21
C LEU A 62 16.86 -11.10 1.69
N LEU A 63 16.54 -12.23 2.32
CA LEU A 63 15.35 -13.02 2.04
C LEU A 63 14.45 -13.02 3.27
N LEU A 64 13.27 -12.40 3.16
CA LEU A 64 12.26 -12.31 4.20
C LEU A 64 11.20 -13.38 3.93
N LYS A 65 11.33 -14.53 4.60
CA LYS A 65 10.38 -15.65 4.49
C LYS A 65 9.29 -15.50 5.56
N PRO A 66 8.00 -15.43 5.20
CA PRO A 66 6.94 -15.43 6.19
C PRO A 66 6.95 -16.76 6.97
N LYS A 67 6.55 -16.70 8.24
CA LYS A 67 6.41 -17.89 9.11
C LYS A 67 5.05 -18.58 8.95
N ASP A 68 4.20 -18.06 8.06
CA ASP A 68 2.89 -18.59 7.71
C ASP A 68 2.75 -18.70 6.18
N THR A 69 1.60 -19.20 5.72
CA THR A 69 1.26 -19.33 4.30
C THR A 69 0.35 -18.21 3.79
N LEU A 70 0.26 -17.09 4.51
CA LEU A 70 -0.68 -16.00 4.22
C LEU A 70 -0.01 -14.80 3.57
N ARG A 71 1.28 -14.91 3.22
CA ARG A 71 2.13 -13.85 2.70
C ARG A 71 3.08 -14.41 1.64
N TYR A 72 3.57 -13.52 0.79
CA TYR A 72 4.65 -13.85 -0.12
C TYR A 72 6.02 -13.72 0.55
N THR A 73 6.99 -14.46 0.03
CA THR A 73 8.39 -14.25 0.37
C THR A 73 8.89 -13.01 -0.35
N ARG A 74 9.69 -12.18 0.32
CA ARG A 74 10.32 -11.02 -0.31
C ARG A 74 11.83 -11.17 -0.36
N LYS A 75 12.44 -10.86 -1.50
CA LYS A 75 13.89 -10.80 -1.67
C LYS A 75 14.28 -9.36 -1.96
N MET A 76 15.26 -8.85 -1.23
CA MET A 76 15.70 -7.46 -1.28
C MET A 76 17.21 -7.40 -1.42
N TRP A 77 17.69 -6.47 -2.22
CA TRP A 77 19.10 -6.21 -2.44
C TRP A 77 19.39 -4.79 -2.02
N ALA A 78 20.16 -4.61 -0.96
CA ALA A 78 20.53 -3.30 -0.44
C ALA A 78 22.00 -3.02 -0.80
N HIS A 79 22.29 -1.82 -1.29
CA HIS A 79 23.65 -1.35 -1.53
C HIS A 79 24.49 -1.55 -0.26
N SER A 80 25.65 -2.20 -0.38
CA SER A 80 26.45 -2.61 0.78
C SER A 80 26.94 -1.43 1.63
N GLU A 81 27.19 -0.28 1.01
CA GLU A 81 27.72 0.90 1.73
C GLU A 81 26.62 1.80 2.29
N SER A 82 25.58 2.10 1.51
CA SER A 82 24.56 3.09 1.90
C SER A 82 23.26 2.48 2.42
N GLY A 83 23.06 1.17 2.26
CA GLY A 83 21.81 0.49 2.59
C GLY A 83 20.64 0.80 1.65
N LEU A 84 20.87 1.55 0.55
CA LEU A 84 19.83 1.88 -0.43
C LEU A 84 19.29 0.61 -1.11
N LEU A 85 17.97 0.44 -1.13
CA LEU A 85 17.34 -0.70 -1.80
C LEU A 85 17.50 -0.58 -3.33
N LEU A 86 18.31 -1.46 -3.92
CA LEU A 86 18.65 -1.48 -5.35
C LEU A 86 17.70 -2.33 -6.18
N LYS A 87 17.23 -3.44 -5.59
CA LYS A 87 16.30 -4.37 -6.21
C LYS A 87 15.38 -4.97 -5.15
N ALA A 88 14.15 -5.24 -5.53
CA ALA A 88 13.16 -5.93 -4.72
C ALA A 88 12.41 -6.93 -5.61
N ALA A 89 12.17 -8.12 -5.09
CA ALA A 89 11.38 -9.14 -5.74
C ALA A 89 10.38 -9.75 -4.76
N VAL A 90 9.20 -10.05 -5.27
CA VAL A 90 8.16 -10.80 -4.57
C VAL A 90 8.17 -12.21 -5.16
N LEU A 91 8.17 -13.21 -4.28
CA LEU A 91 8.25 -14.62 -4.64
C LEU A 91 6.99 -15.34 -4.13
N ASP A 92 6.41 -16.17 -4.99
CA ASP A 92 5.32 -17.05 -4.60
C ASP A 92 5.78 -18.17 -3.65
N GLU A 93 4.85 -19.04 -3.25
CA GLU A 93 5.09 -20.18 -2.36
C GLU A 93 6.05 -21.24 -2.93
N HIS A 94 6.27 -21.22 -4.25
CA HIS A 94 7.22 -22.09 -4.94
C HIS A 94 8.58 -21.42 -5.16
N GLY A 95 8.77 -20.19 -4.69
CA GLY A 95 9.99 -19.42 -4.88
C GLY A 95 10.13 -18.81 -6.28
N LYS A 96 9.05 -18.79 -7.08
CA LYS A 96 9.05 -18.14 -8.39
C LYS A 96 8.79 -16.65 -8.22
N VAL A 97 9.54 -15.84 -8.97
CA VAL A 97 9.36 -14.38 -8.99
C VAL A 97 8.04 -14.04 -9.66
N ILE A 98 7.15 -13.38 -8.91
CA ILE A 98 5.85 -12.88 -9.41
C ILE A 98 5.90 -11.40 -9.73
N GLU A 99 6.78 -10.65 -9.07
CA GLU A 99 6.98 -9.22 -9.28
C GLU A 99 8.43 -8.86 -8.97
N GLN A 100 9.01 -7.95 -9.74
CA GLN A 100 10.38 -7.49 -9.53
C GLN A 100 10.53 -6.03 -9.95
N TYR A 101 11.26 -5.29 -9.11
CA TYR A 101 11.71 -3.93 -9.35
C TYR A 101 13.23 -3.88 -9.19
N ALA A 102 13.92 -3.24 -10.12
CA ALA A 102 15.37 -3.09 -10.06
C ALA A 102 15.78 -1.78 -10.75
N PHE A 103 16.81 -1.12 -10.22
CA PHE A 103 17.52 -0.11 -10.99
C PHE A 103 18.29 -0.78 -12.14
N THR A 104 18.19 -0.21 -13.33
CA THR A 104 19.01 -0.58 -14.49
C THR A 104 20.28 0.26 -14.55
N GLN A 105 20.18 1.54 -14.17
CA GLN A 105 21.28 2.48 -14.05
C GLN A 105 21.04 3.34 -12.81
N LEU A 106 22.08 3.57 -12.01
CA LEU A 106 21.99 4.34 -10.78
C LEU A 106 23.28 5.12 -10.56
N GLN A 107 23.17 6.38 -10.19
CA GLN A 107 24.27 7.19 -9.68
C GLN A 107 23.96 7.55 -8.23
N ILE A 108 24.79 7.09 -7.29
CA ILE A 108 24.65 7.39 -5.87
C ILE A 108 25.61 8.55 -5.54
N GLY A 109 25.05 9.65 -5.05
CA GLY A 109 25.80 10.89 -4.80
C GLY A 109 25.94 11.80 -6.03
N GLY A 110 26.66 12.91 -5.86
CA GLY A 110 26.77 13.98 -6.86
C GLY A 110 25.76 15.11 -6.68
N GLU A 111 25.84 16.13 -7.52
CA GLU A 111 24.91 17.27 -7.50
C GLU A 111 23.59 16.88 -8.18
N ILE A 112 22.48 17.07 -7.47
CA ILE A 112 21.15 16.95 -8.05
C ILE A 112 20.88 18.26 -8.78
N GLU A 113 20.64 18.18 -10.10
CA GLU A 113 20.29 19.37 -10.86
C GLU A 113 19.04 20.04 -10.28
N CYS A 114 19.04 21.38 -10.12
CA CYS A 114 17.90 22.11 -9.57
C CYS A 114 16.58 21.86 -10.32
N LYS A 115 16.63 21.46 -11.59
CA LYS A 115 15.43 21.05 -12.36
C LYS A 115 14.76 19.78 -11.82
N TRP A 116 15.45 18.97 -11.03
CA TRP A 116 14.95 17.75 -10.38
C TRP A 116 14.65 17.98 -8.90
N ALA A 117 15.15 19.08 -8.32
CA ALA A 117 14.74 19.56 -7.01
C ALA A 117 13.28 20.05 -7.08
N VAL A 118 12.52 19.75 -6.03
CA VAL A 118 11.10 20.13 -5.96
C VAL A 118 11.01 21.66 -6.08
N PRO A 119 10.17 22.21 -6.99
CA PRO A 119 9.89 23.64 -7.03
C PRO A 119 9.49 24.13 -5.64
N SER A 120 9.85 25.38 -5.30
CA SER A 120 9.49 25.97 -4.00
C SER A 120 7.97 25.88 -3.76
N ALA A 121 7.53 25.91 -2.50
CA ALA A 121 6.09 25.85 -2.19
C ALA A 121 5.30 26.95 -2.93
N GLU A 122 5.91 28.12 -3.15
CA GLU A 122 5.35 29.21 -3.94
C GLU A 122 5.26 28.87 -5.44
N ASP A 123 6.29 28.25 -6.01
CA ASP A 123 6.29 27.80 -7.41
C ASP A 123 5.25 26.70 -7.64
N ALA A 124 5.10 25.78 -6.71
CA ALA A 124 4.09 24.72 -6.75
C ALA A 124 2.66 25.31 -6.67
N ALA A 125 2.42 26.27 -5.78
CA ALA A 125 1.14 26.97 -5.65
C ALA A 125 0.80 27.81 -6.88
N ARG A 126 1.79 28.54 -7.43
CA ARG A 126 1.64 29.36 -8.63
C ARG A 126 1.36 28.50 -9.87
N LEU A 127 2.00 27.34 -9.97
CA LEU A 127 1.73 26.37 -11.03
C LEU A 127 0.33 25.77 -10.93
N ALA A 128 -0.14 25.49 -9.71
CA ALA A 128 -1.48 24.99 -9.46
C ALA A 128 -2.56 26.02 -9.82
N GLN A 129 -2.35 27.29 -9.49
CA GLN A 129 -3.26 28.39 -9.82
C GLN A 129 -3.32 28.65 -11.34
N ARG A 130 -2.17 28.69 -12.04
CA ARG A 130 -2.11 28.86 -13.50
C ARG A 130 -2.79 27.74 -14.28
N LYS A 131 -2.91 26.55 -13.70
CA LYS A 131 -3.49 25.37 -14.35
C LYS A 131 -4.92 25.06 -13.87
N HIS A 132 -5.54 25.94 -13.07
CA HIS A 132 -6.89 25.78 -12.51
C HIS A 132 -7.12 24.45 -11.77
N LEU A 133 -6.12 24.02 -10.99
CA LEU A 133 -6.22 22.77 -10.23
C LEU A 133 -6.95 23.01 -8.92
N SER A 134 -7.98 22.22 -8.65
CA SER A 134 -8.67 22.21 -7.36
C SER A 134 -8.04 21.17 -6.43
N PRO A 135 -7.88 21.46 -5.12
CA PRO A 135 -7.63 20.41 -4.13
C PRO A 135 -8.73 19.34 -4.23
N LEU A 136 -8.38 18.07 -4.01
CA LEU A 136 -9.41 17.07 -3.74
C LEU A 136 -10.27 17.56 -2.57
N PRO A 137 -11.60 17.40 -2.62
CA PRO A 137 -12.46 17.84 -1.54
C PRO A 137 -11.96 17.24 -0.22
N ASN A 138 -11.90 18.08 0.81
CA ASN A 138 -11.72 17.72 2.22
C ASN A 138 -12.88 16.83 2.69
N ASN A 139 -13.08 15.67 2.07
CA ASN A 139 -14.05 14.70 2.54
C ASN A 139 -13.42 14.01 3.74
N ASN A 140 -13.64 14.64 4.90
CA ASN A 140 -13.54 14.12 6.25
C ASN A 140 -12.92 12.70 6.31
N LEU A 141 -11.59 12.67 6.38
CA LEU A 141 -10.81 11.52 6.84
C LEU A 141 -11.09 11.31 8.34
N ALA A 142 -12.34 11.13 8.72
CA ALA A 142 -12.67 10.67 10.05
C ALA A 142 -12.17 9.23 10.15
N ASN A 143 -11.38 8.93 11.19
CA ASN A 143 -11.27 7.56 11.70
C ASN A 143 -12.67 7.19 12.18
N VAL A 144 -13.54 6.81 11.25
CA VAL A 144 -14.91 6.40 11.56
C VAL A 144 -14.79 5.02 12.19
N ASN A 145 -15.41 4.81 13.34
CA ASN A 145 -15.73 3.45 13.77
C ASN A 145 -16.92 3.03 12.90
N SER A 146 -16.70 2.26 11.85
CA SER A 146 -17.76 1.90 10.90
C SER A 146 -18.61 0.72 11.37
N GLY A 147 -18.31 0.17 12.55
CA GLY A 147 -18.87 -1.08 13.07
C GLY A 147 -18.40 -2.34 12.34
N TRP A 148 -17.63 -2.22 11.25
CA TRP A 148 -17.09 -3.37 10.53
C TRP A 148 -15.84 -3.93 11.23
N GLN A 149 -15.81 -5.24 11.38
CA GLN A 149 -14.71 -5.98 12.00
C GLN A 149 -14.19 -7.06 11.05
N VAL A 150 -12.91 -7.36 11.20
CA VAL A 150 -12.18 -8.35 10.40
C VAL A 150 -11.47 -9.28 11.37
N ASP A 151 -12.04 -10.45 11.61
CA ASP A 151 -11.58 -11.34 12.68
C ASP A 151 -10.45 -12.29 12.22
N GLY A 152 -10.33 -12.52 10.92
CA GLY A 152 -9.44 -13.50 10.29
C GLY A 152 -8.18 -12.89 9.68
N LEU A 153 -7.64 -11.84 10.29
CA LEU A 153 -6.42 -11.19 9.81
C LEU A 153 -5.18 -12.10 9.98
N PRO A 154 -4.22 -12.08 9.03
CA PRO A 154 -2.95 -12.74 9.24
C PRO A 154 -2.22 -12.16 10.48
N PRO A 155 -1.50 -12.97 11.26
CA PRO A 155 -0.83 -12.52 12.49
C PRO A 155 0.07 -11.31 12.24
N GLY A 156 0.02 -10.28 13.09
CA GLY A 156 0.86 -9.07 12.93
C GLY A 156 0.28 -7.98 12.03
N PHE A 157 -0.78 -8.22 11.26
CA PHE A 157 -1.50 -7.14 10.59
C PHE A 157 -2.22 -6.26 11.61
N LYS A 158 -2.04 -4.94 11.48
CA LYS A 158 -2.71 -3.93 12.32
C LYS A 158 -3.51 -2.97 11.44
N LYS A 159 -4.65 -2.51 11.94
CA LYS A 159 -5.45 -1.48 11.28
C LYS A 159 -4.68 -0.17 11.27
N ILE A 160 -4.37 0.36 10.08
CA ILE A 160 -3.63 1.62 9.92
C ILE A 160 -4.54 2.78 9.52
N LEU A 161 -5.68 2.50 8.90
CA LEU A 161 -6.65 3.48 8.45
C LEU A 161 -8.03 2.85 8.40
N GLU A 162 -9.03 3.60 8.79
CA GLU A 162 -10.44 3.30 8.55
C GLU A 162 -11.15 4.58 8.19
N MET A 163 -11.95 4.55 7.13
CA MET A 163 -12.70 5.72 6.71
C MET A 163 -13.93 5.35 5.88
N SER A 164 -14.86 6.28 5.79
CA SER A 164 -16.06 6.19 4.96
C SER A 164 -16.03 7.29 3.90
N ARG A 165 -16.23 6.93 2.62
CA ARG A 165 -16.20 7.87 1.49
C ARG A 165 -17.47 7.81 0.66
N ASN A 166 -18.07 8.97 0.41
CA ASN A 166 -19.06 9.12 -0.65
C ASN A 166 -18.32 9.17 -2.00
N MET A 167 -18.57 8.19 -2.86
CA MET A 167 -18.02 8.12 -4.21
C MET A 167 -19.04 8.72 -5.20
N ARG A 168 -18.60 9.49 -6.20
CA ARG A 168 -19.51 10.18 -7.15
C ARG A 168 -20.46 9.22 -7.87
N ASP A 169 -20.00 8.01 -8.15
CA ASP A 169 -20.75 6.98 -8.89
C ASP A 169 -21.52 6.01 -7.98
N LYS A 170 -21.55 6.25 -6.67
CA LYS A 170 -22.20 5.37 -5.69
C LYS A 170 -23.23 6.13 -4.87
N LYS A 171 -24.41 5.54 -4.72
CA LYS A 171 -25.51 6.11 -3.93
C LYS A 171 -25.25 6.05 -2.42
N PHE A 172 -24.47 5.08 -1.97
CA PHE A 172 -24.14 4.85 -0.57
C PHE A 172 -22.65 5.04 -0.31
N PRO A 173 -22.26 5.45 0.91
CA PRO A 173 -20.86 5.52 1.30
C PRO A 173 -20.18 4.15 1.20
N VAL A 174 -18.89 4.17 0.85
CA VAL A 174 -18.02 3.00 0.85
C VAL A 174 -17.10 3.09 2.07
N VAL A 175 -17.13 2.06 2.91
CA VAL A 175 -16.17 1.89 4.00
C VAL A 175 -14.88 1.33 3.43
N HIS A 176 -13.74 1.91 3.81
CA HIS A 176 -12.41 1.47 3.44
C HIS A 176 -11.55 1.30 4.68
N ILE A 177 -11.10 0.08 4.94
CA ILE A 177 -10.23 -0.28 6.04
C ILE A 177 -8.90 -0.77 5.47
N VAL A 178 -7.79 -0.24 5.96
CA VAL A 178 -6.44 -0.66 5.54
C VAL A 178 -5.73 -1.31 6.71
N TYR A 179 -5.16 -2.48 6.45
CA TYR A 179 -4.33 -3.22 7.38
C TYR A 179 -2.92 -3.39 6.83
N SER A 180 -1.92 -3.38 7.71
CA SER A 180 -0.53 -3.67 7.34
C SER A 180 0.21 -4.33 8.49
N ASP A 181 1.16 -5.21 8.15
CA ASP A 181 2.14 -5.78 9.09
C ASP A 181 3.50 -5.06 9.05
N GLY A 182 3.59 -3.96 8.29
CA GLY A 182 4.81 -3.20 8.04
C GLY A 182 5.54 -3.56 6.75
N LEU A 183 5.26 -4.73 6.14
CA LEU A 183 5.87 -5.16 4.88
C LEU A 183 4.84 -5.35 3.77
N ALA A 184 3.73 -6.02 4.09
CA ALA A 184 2.57 -6.20 3.24
C ALA A 184 1.39 -5.35 3.75
N ALA A 185 0.46 -5.07 2.85
CA ALA A 185 -0.76 -4.35 3.17
C ALA A 185 -1.95 -4.95 2.42
N LEU A 186 -3.12 -4.86 3.04
CA LEU A 186 -4.40 -5.19 2.43
C LEU A 186 -5.42 -4.11 2.71
N SER A 187 -6.37 -3.97 1.80
CA SER A 187 -7.52 -3.08 1.90
C SER A 187 -8.80 -3.90 1.88
N VAL A 188 -9.72 -3.57 2.79
CA VAL A 188 -11.08 -4.09 2.83
C VAL A 188 -12.02 -2.95 2.46
N PHE A 189 -12.85 -3.18 1.47
CA PHE A 189 -13.91 -2.28 1.04
C PHE A 189 -15.25 -2.91 1.36
N VAL A 190 -16.15 -2.13 1.94
CA VAL A 190 -17.53 -2.57 2.21
C VAL A 190 -18.49 -1.53 1.65
N GLU A 191 -19.37 -1.98 0.77
CA GLU A 191 -20.40 -1.15 0.14
C GLU A 191 -21.76 -1.86 0.13
N ARG A 192 -22.86 -1.11 0.13
CA ARG A 192 -24.20 -1.71 0.02
C ARG A 192 -24.42 -2.30 -1.38
N ALA A 193 -24.92 -3.51 -1.44
CA ALA A 193 -25.20 -4.27 -2.66
C ALA A 193 -26.55 -3.88 -3.31
N THR A 194 -26.92 -2.60 -3.29
CA THR A 194 -28.19 -2.11 -3.85
C THR A 194 -28.17 -1.93 -5.38
N ASP A 195 -27.00 -1.96 -5.99
CA ASP A 195 -26.85 -1.92 -7.44
C ASP A 195 -26.78 -3.37 -7.97
N ALA A 196 -27.96 -3.95 -8.23
CA ALA A 196 -28.15 -5.31 -8.75
C ALA A 196 -27.58 -5.56 -10.18
N ALA A 197 -26.61 -4.77 -10.64
CA ALA A 197 -25.98 -4.90 -11.95
C ALA A 197 -24.50 -5.32 -11.79
N GLY A 198 -24.23 -6.62 -11.83
CA GLY A 198 -22.93 -7.13 -12.28
C GLY A 198 -21.77 -7.09 -11.29
N PHE A 199 -22.01 -7.27 -9.99
CA PHE A 199 -20.91 -7.50 -9.05
C PHE A 199 -20.13 -8.75 -9.47
N ARG A 200 -18.87 -8.55 -9.86
CA ARG A 200 -17.94 -9.63 -10.21
C ARG A 200 -17.42 -10.26 -8.91
N ILE A 201 -18.24 -11.11 -8.31
CA ILE A 201 -17.92 -11.94 -7.14
C ILE A 201 -16.84 -12.95 -7.51
N GLY A 202 -16.03 -13.32 -6.52
CA GLY A 202 -14.98 -14.32 -6.65
C GLY A 202 -13.58 -13.72 -6.66
N LEU A 203 -12.61 -14.60 -6.91
CA LEU A 203 -11.19 -14.27 -6.90
C LEU A 203 -10.74 -13.74 -8.27
N LYS A 204 -9.94 -12.69 -8.24
CA LYS A 204 -9.18 -12.19 -9.39
C LYS A 204 -7.75 -11.92 -8.98
N SER A 205 -6.86 -12.02 -9.96
CA SER A 205 -5.42 -11.82 -9.80
C SER A 205 -4.90 -10.85 -10.85
N GLN A 206 -4.01 -9.96 -10.43
CA GLN A 206 -3.20 -9.13 -11.32
C GLN A 206 -1.76 -9.10 -10.77
N GLY A 207 -0.89 -9.96 -11.30
CA GLY A 207 0.46 -10.15 -10.77
C GLY A 207 0.42 -10.66 -9.33
N ALA A 208 1.14 -9.99 -8.43
CA ALA A 208 1.14 -10.31 -7.00
C ALA A 208 -0.13 -9.85 -6.26
N VAL A 209 -0.95 -8.99 -6.87
CA VAL A 209 -2.16 -8.45 -6.24
C VAL A 209 -3.34 -9.36 -6.48
N HIS A 210 -3.99 -9.78 -5.39
CA HIS A 210 -5.25 -10.51 -5.41
C HIS A 210 -6.40 -9.64 -4.94
N ILE A 211 -7.54 -9.81 -5.61
CA ILE A 211 -8.81 -9.14 -5.32
C ILE A 211 -9.84 -10.25 -5.11
N TYR A 212 -10.46 -10.27 -3.94
CA TYR A 212 -11.56 -11.20 -3.66
C TYR A 212 -12.80 -10.43 -3.22
N SER A 213 -13.90 -10.64 -3.93
CA SER A 213 -15.19 -10.00 -3.63
C SER A 213 -16.23 -11.05 -3.26
N ARG A 214 -16.98 -10.82 -2.18
CA ARG A 214 -18.11 -11.66 -1.75
C ARG A 214 -19.26 -10.81 -1.22
N LEU A 215 -20.45 -11.42 -1.14
CA LEU A 215 -21.59 -10.82 -0.44
C LEU A 215 -21.58 -11.23 1.03
N SER A 216 -21.96 -10.30 1.90
CA SER A 216 -22.20 -10.50 3.33
C SER A 216 -23.48 -9.74 3.71
N GLY A 217 -24.62 -10.44 3.75
CA GLY A 217 -25.93 -9.80 3.87
C GLY A 217 -26.26 -8.94 2.65
N ASP A 218 -26.67 -7.70 2.87
CA ASP A 218 -26.92 -6.70 1.84
C ASP A 218 -25.67 -5.87 1.46
N HIS A 219 -24.46 -6.36 1.80
CA HIS A 219 -23.20 -5.67 1.53
C HIS A 219 -22.29 -6.50 0.63
N LEU A 220 -21.60 -5.82 -0.28
CA LEU A 220 -20.46 -6.35 -1.01
C LEU A 220 -19.18 -6.03 -0.24
N VAL A 221 -18.45 -7.08 0.12
CA VAL A 221 -17.12 -7.01 0.72
C VAL A 221 -16.10 -7.29 -0.37
N THR A 222 -15.11 -6.41 -0.54
CA THR A 222 -14.00 -6.60 -1.46
C THR A 222 -12.68 -6.44 -0.73
N VAL A 223 -11.83 -7.47 -0.77
CA VAL A 223 -10.50 -7.45 -0.18
C VAL A 223 -9.46 -7.39 -1.30
N VAL A 224 -8.52 -6.47 -1.20
CA VAL A 224 -7.44 -6.26 -2.16
C VAL A 224 -6.11 -6.26 -1.43
N GLY A 225 -5.14 -7.04 -1.89
CA GLY A 225 -3.82 -7.03 -1.29
C GLY A 225 -2.78 -7.79 -2.11
N GLU A 226 -1.52 -7.45 -1.89
CA GLU A 226 -0.37 -8.19 -2.42
C GLU A 226 -0.09 -9.41 -1.51
N LEU A 227 -1.03 -10.35 -1.51
CA LEU A 227 -1.04 -11.53 -0.64
C LEU A 227 -1.53 -12.75 -1.43
N PRO A 228 -1.17 -13.99 -1.03
CA PRO A 228 -1.72 -15.20 -1.62
C PRO A 228 -3.26 -15.24 -1.62
N PRO A 229 -3.90 -15.94 -2.58
CA PRO A 229 -5.36 -16.04 -2.66
C PRO A 229 -6.03 -16.45 -1.34
N ARG A 230 -5.42 -17.42 -0.65
CA ARG A 230 -5.92 -17.92 0.63
C ARG A 230 -6.06 -16.81 1.67
N ALA A 231 -5.13 -15.85 1.70
CA ALA A 231 -5.14 -14.76 2.67
C ALA A 231 -6.28 -13.77 2.40
N VAL A 232 -6.44 -13.33 1.15
CA VAL A 232 -7.52 -12.38 0.81
C VAL A 232 -8.91 -12.99 0.99
N MET A 233 -9.06 -14.30 0.70
CA MET A 233 -10.30 -15.04 0.94
C MET A 233 -10.59 -15.18 2.44
N GLN A 234 -9.61 -15.65 3.23
CA GLN A 234 -9.75 -15.77 4.68
C GLN A 234 -10.15 -14.45 5.34
N VAL A 235 -9.48 -13.36 4.94
CA VAL A 235 -9.79 -12.02 5.43
C VAL A 235 -11.22 -11.65 5.05
N ALA A 236 -11.59 -11.78 3.77
CA ALA A 236 -12.93 -11.43 3.32
C ALA A 236 -14.00 -12.23 4.07
N ASP A 237 -13.83 -13.54 4.22
CA ASP A 237 -14.78 -14.45 4.89
C ASP A 237 -14.98 -14.12 6.37
N SER A 238 -13.98 -13.50 6.99
CA SER A 238 -14.04 -13.04 8.39
C SER A 238 -14.62 -11.65 8.59
N VAL A 239 -14.90 -10.91 7.50
CA VAL A 239 -15.51 -9.58 7.59
C VAL A 239 -16.96 -9.72 8.08
N ARG A 240 -17.29 -9.01 9.16
CA ARG A 240 -18.66 -8.92 9.67
C ARG A 240 -18.98 -7.54 10.20
N TYR A 241 -20.26 -7.22 10.22
CA TYR A 241 -20.76 -6.05 10.91
C TYR A 241 -20.97 -6.40 12.39
N ALA A 242 -20.32 -5.66 13.28
CA ALA A 242 -20.38 -5.84 14.73
C ALA A 242 -21.25 -4.78 15.42
N GLY A 243 -21.88 -3.88 14.65
CA GLY A 243 -22.53 -2.68 15.18
C GLY A 243 -21.51 -1.59 15.52
N ASP A 244 -21.97 -0.35 15.59
CA ASP A 244 -21.18 0.69 16.24
C ASP A 244 -21.05 0.30 17.72
N LYS A 245 -19.84 0.33 18.26
CA LYS A 245 -19.70 0.34 19.72
C LYS A 245 -20.24 1.71 20.16
N ASP A 246 -21.50 1.73 20.54
CA ASP A 246 -22.05 2.81 21.36
C ASP A 246 -21.12 2.98 22.57
N GLU A 247 -20.63 4.21 22.76
CA GLU A 247 -19.96 4.65 24.01
C GLU A 247 -20.93 4.57 25.19
#